data_AF-A0A928ULF1-F1
#
_entry.id   AF-A0A928ULF1-F1
#
_cell.length_a   1.000
_cell.length_b   1.000
_cell.length_c   1.000
_cell.angle_alpha   90.00
_cell.angle_beta   90.00
_cell.angle_gamma   90.00
#
_symmetry.space_group_name_H-M   'P 1'
#
loop_
_entity.id
_entity.type
_entity.pdbx_description
1 polymer ?
#
loop_
_entity_poly.entity_id
_entity_poly.type
_entity_poly.pdbx_seq_one_letter_code
_entity_poly.pdbx_strand_id
1 'polypeptide(L)'
;MTLLKDHALPPYKAHTDCATLIAEVAALADRQAADYIKTNADFFEWLAEGSPYLIGLMRRYPDVVASLLTQSPQDYCETLRETLTNNTCATREEWMKHIRDVRNCSALAVGLADVAKMWRVEEVVQQMTNLADVAVATTLDWLFHEAMAAGKISSPAQTGLVVLALGKHGGRELNYSSDIDIVVYYTPDAITLATAIDERKFYISLVRDLAHILQERTQDGYVFRVDLRLRPDPGATQVAISVPAALSYYESMGQNWERAVYIKARPIAGDSEAGHRFLVHLEPYIWRRYFDFASIEDVHSMKRQIHAVRGHTHIAAAGHNIKLGRGGIREIEFFVQTQQLIAGGRDDGLRGQRTIEMLAALADHNWITEDVAKGLTQSYYYLRQIEHRLQMQHDEQTQTLPADETAFANFTHFAGYATPQDFEKELLQHLSYVTQEYGLLFEQGESLAADSGNLVFTGGEDDPDTIETLAAMGFARPKDVSGIIRSWHAGRLRATRSVRSREILTRLTPMLLQSLTHAADPDDAFVKFSNFLAELPSGVQFFSLVQSMPRVLDILVSFITITPHLAHRLSGDVNLLDMLIENR
;
A
#
# COMPACT_ATOMS: atom_id res chain seq x y z
N MET A 1 33.83 -14.91 -7.03
CA MET A 1 32.60 -15.73 -6.87
C MET A 1 31.95 -15.75 -8.24
N THR A 2 31.79 -16.91 -8.89
CA THR A 2 31.26 -16.93 -10.26
C THR A 2 29.76 -16.69 -10.22
N LEU A 3 29.24 -15.67 -10.92
CA LEU A 3 27.82 -15.30 -10.98
C LEU A 3 26.91 -16.50 -11.34
N LEU A 4 27.43 -17.47 -12.09
CA LEU A 4 26.74 -18.67 -12.55
C LEU A 4 27.54 -19.90 -12.11
N LYS A 5 27.09 -20.59 -11.06
CA LYS A 5 27.57 -21.94 -10.73
C LYS A 5 26.37 -22.88 -10.77
N ASP A 6 26.44 -23.89 -11.63
CA ASP A 6 25.49 -25.01 -11.74
C ASP A 6 24.01 -24.63 -11.98
N HIS A 7 23.75 -23.67 -12.88
CA HIS A 7 22.38 -23.39 -13.34
C HIS A 7 22.04 -24.19 -14.59
N ALA A 8 21.17 -25.19 -14.43
CA ALA A 8 20.43 -25.76 -15.55
C ALA A 8 19.36 -24.74 -15.96
N LEU A 9 19.63 -23.98 -17.02
CA LEU A 9 18.58 -23.25 -17.74
C LEU A 9 17.58 -24.26 -18.30
N PRO A 10 16.27 -23.93 -18.37
CA PRO A 10 15.36 -24.70 -19.20
C PRO A 10 15.92 -24.77 -20.63
N PRO A 11 15.67 -25.86 -21.37
CA PRO A 11 16.22 -26.04 -22.71
C PRO A 11 15.89 -24.82 -23.60
N TYR A 12 16.94 -24.12 -24.03
CA TYR A 12 16.85 -22.85 -24.73
C TYR A 12 17.37 -22.97 -26.16
N LYS A 13 16.70 -22.32 -27.11
CA LYS A 13 17.17 -22.19 -28.49
C LYS A 13 17.13 -20.72 -28.88
N ALA A 14 18.31 -20.12 -28.92
CA ALA A 14 18.49 -18.69 -29.12
C ALA A 14 17.82 -18.13 -30.38
N HIS A 15 17.20 -16.97 -30.24
CA HIS A 15 16.86 -16.09 -31.36
C HIS A 15 18.11 -15.36 -31.84
N THR A 16 18.34 -15.30 -33.16
CA THR A 16 19.54 -14.71 -33.78
C THR A 16 19.82 -13.26 -33.34
N ASP A 17 18.77 -12.50 -33.02
CA ASP A 17 18.87 -11.12 -32.58
C ASP A 17 19.46 -11.00 -31.16
N CYS A 18 19.17 -11.97 -30.27
CA CYS A 18 19.70 -11.99 -28.90
C CYS A 18 21.22 -12.24 -28.87
N ALA A 19 21.69 -13.19 -29.68
CA ALA A 19 23.13 -13.47 -29.81
C ALA A 19 23.92 -12.23 -30.27
N THR A 20 23.34 -11.45 -31.18
CA THR A 20 23.95 -10.20 -31.66
C THR A 20 24.03 -9.15 -30.55
N LEU A 21 22.95 -8.96 -29.78
CA LEU A 21 22.94 -8.04 -28.64
C LEU A 21 23.97 -8.41 -27.58
N ILE A 22 24.12 -9.70 -27.27
CA ILE A 22 25.11 -10.17 -26.30
C ILE A 22 26.53 -10.00 -26.80
N ALA A 23 26.78 -10.19 -28.10
CA ALA A 23 28.07 -9.88 -28.71
C ALA A 23 28.43 -8.38 -28.59
N GLU A 24 27.45 -7.48 -28.79
CA GLU A 24 27.65 -6.04 -28.57
C GLU A 24 27.98 -5.71 -27.11
N VAL A 25 27.23 -6.27 -26.16
CA VAL A 25 27.49 -6.08 -24.72
C VAL A 25 28.89 -6.55 -24.35
N ALA A 26 29.29 -7.74 -24.83
CA ALA A 26 30.62 -8.28 -24.57
C ALA A 26 31.75 -7.43 -25.20
N ALA A 27 31.47 -6.72 -26.30
CA ALA A 27 32.45 -5.83 -26.93
C ALA A 27 32.67 -4.51 -26.15
N LEU A 28 31.68 -4.10 -25.36
CA LEU A 28 31.77 -2.91 -24.49
C LEU A 28 32.39 -3.21 -23.13
N ALA A 29 32.41 -4.48 -22.73
CA ALA A 29 32.96 -4.93 -21.46
C ALA A 29 34.49 -5.08 -21.48
N ASP A 30 35.11 -5.08 -20.30
CA ASP A 30 36.52 -5.45 -20.19
C ASP A 30 36.76 -6.91 -20.62
N ARG A 31 38.04 -7.28 -20.79
CA ARG A 31 38.39 -8.61 -21.29
C ARG A 31 37.83 -9.76 -20.43
N GLN A 32 37.88 -9.61 -19.10
CA GLN A 32 37.45 -10.66 -18.19
C GLN A 32 35.93 -10.84 -18.23
N ALA A 33 35.17 -9.75 -18.20
CA ALA A 33 33.73 -9.76 -18.34
C ALA A 33 33.28 -10.23 -19.73
N ALA A 34 33.97 -9.81 -20.79
CA ALA A 34 33.68 -10.26 -22.16
C ALA A 34 33.86 -11.78 -22.33
N ASP A 35 34.96 -12.33 -21.81
CA ASP A 35 35.22 -13.77 -21.84
C ASP A 35 34.18 -14.53 -20.99
N TYR A 36 33.76 -13.96 -19.86
CA TYR A 36 32.70 -14.52 -19.02
C TYR A 36 31.34 -14.55 -19.72
N ILE A 37 30.95 -13.45 -20.36
CA ILE A 37 29.69 -13.35 -21.11
C ILE A 37 29.66 -14.36 -22.25
N LYS A 38 30.75 -14.47 -23.02
CA LYS A 38 30.86 -15.44 -24.13
C LYS A 38 30.83 -16.89 -23.66
N THR A 39 31.47 -17.19 -22.52
CA THR A 39 31.48 -18.54 -21.96
C THR A 39 30.09 -18.96 -21.48
N ASN A 40 29.25 -18.00 -21.07
CA ASN A 40 27.90 -18.23 -20.57
C ASN A 40 26.84 -17.64 -21.50
N ALA A 41 27.06 -17.70 -22.82
CA ALA A 41 26.21 -17.04 -23.82
C ALA A 41 24.73 -17.41 -23.67
N ASP A 42 24.42 -18.70 -23.47
CA ASP A 42 23.03 -19.17 -23.30
C ASP A 42 22.27 -18.45 -22.18
N PHE A 43 22.93 -18.15 -21.05
CA PHE A 43 22.32 -17.41 -19.94
C PHE A 43 22.02 -15.96 -20.33
N PHE A 44 22.99 -15.29 -20.96
CA PHE A 44 22.83 -13.90 -21.34
C PHE A 44 21.85 -13.73 -22.50
N GLU A 45 21.76 -14.69 -23.41
CA GLU A 45 20.76 -14.71 -24.48
C GLU A 45 19.35 -14.93 -23.93
N TRP A 46 19.16 -15.86 -22.99
CA TRP A 46 17.92 -16.01 -22.22
C TRP A 46 17.53 -14.71 -21.49
N LEU A 47 18.51 -14.05 -20.86
CA LEU A 47 18.30 -12.76 -20.19
C LEU A 47 17.90 -11.67 -21.20
N ALA A 48 18.49 -11.67 -22.39
CA ALA A 48 18.20 -10.69 -23.43
C ALA A 48 16.78 -10.81 -23.99
N GLU A 49 16.29 -12.04 -24.11
CA GLU A 49 14.92 -12.29 -24.53
C GLU A 49 13.91 -11.87 -23.45
N GLY A 50 14.22 -12.15 -22.19
CA GLY A 50 13.29 -11.89 -21.08
C GLY A 50 13.31 -10.47 -20.53
N SER A 51 14.46 -9.81 -20.55
CA SER A 51 14.68 -8.46 -19.99
C SER A 51 15.53 -7.57 -20.90
N PRO A 52 14.90 -6.93 -21.89
CA PRO A 52 15.53 -5.85 -22.66
C PRO A 52 16.07 -4.72 -21.77
N TYR A 53 15.42 -4.45 -20.63
CA TYR A 53 15.87 -3.46 -19.65
C TYR A 53 17.26 -3.78 -19.08
N LEU A 54 17.49 -5.00 -18.58
CA LEU A 54 18.78 -5.38 -18.00
C LEU A 54 19.88 -5.37 -19.07
N ILE A 55 19.58 -5.78 -20.31
CA ILE A 55 20.53 -5.65 -21.42
C ILE A 55 20.87 -4.18 -21.72
N GLY A 56 19.87 -3.30 -21.72
CA GLY A 56 20.07 -1.86 -21.86
C GLY A 56 21.03 -1.32 -20.80
N LEU A 57 20.87 -1.75 -19.55
CA LEU A 57 21.79 -1.41 -18.46
C LEU A 57 23.19 -2.00 -18.66
N MET A 58 23.31 -3.26 -19.10
CA MET A 58 24.62 -3.86 -19.36
C MET A 58 25.40 -3.11 -20.45
N ARG A 59 24.71 -2.60 -21.49
CA ARG A 59 25.35 -1.78 -22.53
C ARG A 59 25.82 -0.43 -21.98
N ARG A 60 25.02 0.18 -21.10
CA ARG A 60 25.31 1.50 -20.53
C ARG A 60 26.34 1.46 -19.40
N TYR A 61 26.37 0.38 -18.63
CA TYR A 61 27.22 0.19 -17.45
C TYR A 61 27.98 -1.16 -17.56
N PRO A 62 28.87 -1.31 -18.57
CA PRO A 62 29.54 -2.59 -18.83
C PRO A 62 30.44 -3.07 -17.69
N ASP A 63 30.97 -2.14 -16.88
CA ASP A 63 31.87 -2.43 -15.76
C ASP A 63 31.18 -3.14 -14.57
N VAL A 64 29.84 -3.13 -14.52
CA VAL A 64 29.08 -3.80 -13.45
C VAL A 64 29.34 -5.29 -13.47
N VAL A 65 29.33 -5.92 -14.65
CA VAL A 65 29.59 -7.37 -14.77
C VAL A 65 30.99 -7.70 -14.29
N ALA A 66 32.00 -6.91 -14.71
CA ALA A 66 33.38 -7.08 -14.28
C ALA A 66 33.52 -6.96 -12.75
N SER A 67 32.86 -5.97 -12.16
CA SER A 67 32.82 -5.77 -10.71
C SER A 67 32.25 -7.01 -10.01
N LEU A 68 31.12 -7.53 -10.48
CA LEU A 68 30.48 -8.71 -9.87
C LEU A 68 31.27 -10.03 -10.03
N LEU A 69 32.28 -10.08 -10.91
CA LEU A 69 33.21 -11.21 -10.99
C LEU A 69 34.27 -11.18 -9.89
N THR A 70 34.61 -9.99 -9.39
CA THR A 70 35.71 -9.77 -8.45
C THR A 70 35.25 -9.58 -7.00
N GLN A 71 34.02 -9.13 -6.78
CA GLN A 71 33.41 -8.96 -5.46
C GLN A 71 31.97 -9.50 -5.40
N SER A 72 31.39 -9.60 -4.21
CA SER A 72 30.00 -10.04 -4.09
C SER A 72 29.02 -8.94 -4.54
N PRO A 73 27.81 -9.29 -5.01
CA PRO A 73 26.78 -8.30 -5.31
C PRO A 73 26.42 -7.42 -4.10
N GLN A 74 26.52 -7.97 -2.88
CA GLN A 74 26.28 -7.22 -1.64
C GLN A 74 27.32 -6.12 -1.45
N ASP A 75 28.61 -6.45 -1.57
CA ASP A 75 29.71 -5.49 -1.38
C ASP A 75 29.68 -4.41 -2.46
N TYR A 76 29.33 -4.78 -3.70
CA TYR A 76 29.17 -3.82 -4.78
C TYR A 76 28.03 -2.83 -4.52
N CYS A 77 26.85 -3.32 -4.11
CA CYS A 77 25.72 -2.45 -3.75
C CYS A 77 26.02 -1.56 -2.54
N GLU A 78 26.78 -2.05 -1.56
CA GLU A 78 27.25 -1.22 -0.43
C GLU A 78 28.17 -0.10 -0.91
N THR A 79 29.19 -0.43 -1.71
CA THR A 79 30.12 0.54 -2.28
C THR A 79 29.39 1.63 -3.06
N LEU A 80 28.40 1.26 -3.87
CA LEU A 80 27.56 2.22 -4.60
C LEU A 80 26.81 3.17 -3.65
N ARG A 81 26.23 2.67 -2.56
CA ARG A 81 25.55 3.51 -1.56
C ARG A 81 26.53 4.44 -0.84
N GLU A 82 27.73 3.97 -0.51
CA GLU A 82 28.77 4.81 0.10
C GLU A 82 29.14 6.02 -0.78
N THR A 83 29.07 5.88 -2.11
CA THR A 83 29.29 7.02 -3.03
C THR A 83 28.20 8.09 -2.96
N LEU A 84 26.98 7.74 -2.51
CA LEU A 84 25.90 8.72 -2.28
C LEU A 84 26.14 9.48 -0.97
N THR A 85 26.53 8.76 0.08
CA THR A 85 26.83 9.35 1.39
C THR A 85 28.05 10.27 1.31
N ASN A 86 29.09 9.87 0.59
CA ASN A 86 30.34 10.63 0.43
C ASN A 86 30.33 11.52 -0.83
N ASN A 87 29.15 11.96 -1.27
CA ASN A 87 29.04 12.73 -2.51
C ASN A 87 29.78 14.07 -2.41
N THR A 88 30.35 14.49 -3.53
CA THR A 88 31.05 15.79 -3.68
C THR A 88 30.41 16.64 -4.77
N CYS A 89 29.16 16.36 -5.13
CA CYS A 89 28.45 17.03 -6.22
C CYS A 89 28.23 18.51 -5.88
N ALA A 90 28.73 19.41 -6.72
CA ALA A 90 28.65 20.84 -6.48
C ALA A 90 27.31 21.43 -6.97
N THR A 91 26.69 20.79 -7.95
CA THR A 91 25.45 21.28 -8.58
C THR A 91 24.31 20.26 -8.50
N ARG A 92 23.08 20.77 -8.64
CA ARG A 92 21.87 19.94 -8.66
C ARG A 92 21.88 18.94 -9.82
N GLU A 93 22.38 19.35 -10.98
CA GLU A 93 22.48 18.51 -12.18
C GLU A 93 23.46 17.35 -11.97
N GLU A 94 24.64 17.62 -11.40
CA GLU A 94 25.61 16.59 -11.05
C GLU A 94 25.03 15.61 -10.03
N TRP A 95 24.34 16.12 -9.00
CA TRP A 95 23.69 15.27 -7.99
C TRP A 95 22.62 14.38 -8.61
N MET A 96 21.73 14.95 -9.43
CA MET A 96 20.67 14.23 -10.13
C MET A 96 21.21 13.13 -11.04
N LYS A 97 22.32 13.38 -11.74
CA LYS A 97 22.98 12.36 -12.56
C LYS A 97 23.58 11.24 -11.70
N HIS A 98 24.35 11.60 -10.67
CA HIS A 98 25.05 10.64 -9.80
C HIS A 98 24.10 9.64 -9.13
N ILE A 99 22.99 10.12 -8.55
CA ILE A 99 21.98 9.23 -7.92
C ILE A 99 21.31 8.29 -8.92
N ARG A 100 21.14 8.71 -10.18
CA ARG A 100 20.56 7.87 -11.25
C ARG A 100 21.56 6.81 -11.71
N ASP A 101 22.83 7.17 -11.86
CA ASP A 101 23.89 6.21 -12.17
C ASP A 101 24.01 5.14 -11.07
N VAL A 102 23.99 5.54 -9.79
CA VAL A 102 23.98 4.61 -8.66
C VAL A 102 22.74 3.70 -8.67
N ARG A 103 21.54 4.27 -8.93
CA ARG A 103 20.31 3.47 -9.04
C ARG A 103 20.38 2.46 -10.16
N ASN A 104 20.84 2.87 -11.34
CA ASN A 104 20.91 2.00 -12.51
C ASN A 104 21.95 0.88 -12.33
N CYS A 105 23.14 1.21 -11.80
CA CYS A 105 24.15 0.20 -11.46
C CYS A 105 23.65 -0.80 -10.40
N SER A 106 22.94 -0.30 -9.38
CA SER A 106 22.33 -1.15 -8.35
C SER A 106 21.23 -2.04 -8.93
N ALA A 107 20.37 -1.49 -9.79
CA ALA A 107 19.31 -2.25 -10.46
C ALA A 107 19.87 -3.38 -11.33
N LEU A 108 20.98 -3.12 -12.05
CA LEU A 108 21.67 -4.15 -12.82
C LEU A 108 22.27 -5.22 -11.91
N ALA A 109 22.98 -4.84 -10.85
CA ALA A 109 23.60 -5.79 -9.94
C ALA A 109 22.57 -6.68 -9.22
N VAL A 110 21.48 -6.07 -8.75
CA VAL A 110 20.38 -6.79 -8.09
C VAL A 110 19.62 -7.64 -9.09
N GLY A 111 19.36 -7.14 -10.31
CA GLY A 111 18.77 -7.90 -11.41
C GLY A 111 19.55 -9.17 -11.73
N LEU A 112 20.86 -9.04 -11.93
CA LEU A 112 21.74 -10.17 -12.24
C LEU A 112 21.82 -11.17 -11.09
N ALA A 113 21.92 -10.72 -9.84
CA ALA A 113 21.94 -11.61 -8.68
C ALA A 113 20.62 -12.37 -8.47
N ASP A 114 19.48 -11.73 -8.73
CA ASP A 114 18.15 -12.35 -8.69
C ASP A 114 18.00 -13.39 -9.82
N VAL A 115 18.23 -13.01 -11.08
CA VAL A 115 18.04 -13.94 -12.22
C VAL A 115 19.01 -15.13 -12.18
N ALA A 116 20.21 -14.92 -11.63
CA ALA A 116 21.18 -15.97 -11.36
C ALA A 116 20.92 -16.73 -10.05
N LYS A 117 19.77 -16.51 -9.39
CA LYS A 117 19.36 -17.19 -8.13
C LYS A 117 20.42 -17.13 -7.03
N MET A 118 21.28 -16.12 -7.05
CA MET A 118 22.25 -15.86 -5.98
C MET A 118 21.58 -15.25 -4.76
N TRP A 119 20.52 -14.50 -4.98
CA TRP A 119 19.72 -13.86 -3.95
C TRP A 119 18.32 -14.42 -3.91
N ARG A 120 17.83 -14.60 -2.68
CA ARG A 120 16.41 -14.82 -2.42
C ARG A 120 15.66 -13.48 -2.49
N VAL A 121 14.33 -13.56 -2.55
CA VAL A 121 13.45 -12.37 -2.62
C VAL A 121 13.78 -11.39 -1.50
N GLU A 122 14.04 -11.88 -0.30
CA GLU A 122 14.36 -11.06 0.88
C GLU A 122 15.60 -10.20 0.67
N GLU A 123 16.63 -10.76 0.04
CA GLU A 123 17.88 -10.04 -0.24
C GLU A 123 17.66 -8.98 -1.31
N VAL A 124 16.90 -9.32 -2.37
CA VAL A 124 16.51 -8.39 -3.44
C VAL A 124 15.76 -7.19 -2.89
N VAL A 125 14.68 -7.42 -2.12
CA VAL A 125 13.84 -6.33 -1.59
C VAL A 125 14.58 -5.51 -0.53
N GLN A 126 15.48 -6.14 0.23
CA GLN A 126 16.32 -5.44 1.20
C GLN A 126 17.29 -4.48 0.49
N GLN A 127 17.96 -4.90 -0.59
CA GLN A 127 18.85 -4.00 -1.33
C GLN A 127 18.12 -2.84 -1.99
N MET A 128 16.96 -3.11 -2.60
CA MET A 128 16.10 -2.07 -3.17
C MET A 128 15.67 -1.06 -2.11
N THR A 129 15.31 -1.55 -0.92
CA THR A 129 14.93 -0.70 0.21
C THR A 129 16.10 0.13 0.73
N ASN A 130 17.28 -0.49 0.91
CA ASN A 130 18.46 0.22 1.40
C ASN A 130 18.87 1.34 0.44
N LEU A 131 18.78 1.10 -0.88
CA LEU A 131 19.03 2.13 -1.87
C LEU A 131 18.02 3.28 -1.76
N ALA A 132 16.72 2.97 -1.60
CA ALA A 132 15.68 4.00 -1.43
C ALA A 132 15.89 4.84 -0.17
N ASP A 133 16.22 4.21 0.96
CA ASP A 133 16.53 4.90 2.21
C ASP A 133 17.69 5.88 2.04
N VAL A 134 18.82 5.39 1.51
CA VAL A 134 20.00 6.23 1.32
C VAL A 134 19.73 7.34 0.30
N ALA A 135 19.07 7.05 -0.81
CA ALA A 135 18.76 8.06 -1.83
C ALA A 135 17.87 9.19 -1.28
N VAL A 136 16.87 8.87 -0.44
CA VAL A 136 16.04 9.89 0.22
C VAL A 136 16.86 10.69 1.22
N ALA A 137 17.62 10.02 2.09
CA ALA A 137 18.43 10.67 3.12
C ALA A 137 19.48 11.61 2.51
N THR A 138 20.30 11.12 1.58
CA THR A 138 21.39 11.92 0.98
C THR A 138 20.86 13.04 0.10
N THR A 139 19.71 12.85 -0.58
CA THR A 139 19.09 13.93 -1.35
C THR A 139 18.54 15.02 -0.43
N LEU A 140 17.94 14.63 0.69
CA LEU A 140 17.46 15.58 1.69
C LEU A 140 18.63 16.39 2.29
N ASP A 141 19.72 15.71 2.65
CA ASP A 141 20.94 16.37 3.16
C ASP A 141 21.53 17.34 2.13
N TRP A 142 21.59 16.92 0.86
CA TRP A 142 22.04 17.77 -0.24
C TRP A 142 21.19 19.04 -0.38
N LEU A 143 19.85 18.92 -0.29
CA LEU A 143 18.93 20.06 -0.34
C LEU A 143 19.10 21.01 0.85
N PHE A 144 19.39 20.50 2.05
CA PHE A 144 19.70 21.35 3.20
C PHE A 144 21.03 22.10 3.01
N HIS A 145 22.05 21.44 2.47
CA HIS A 145 23.31 22.10 2.14
C HIS A 145 23.14 23.16 1.05
N GLU A 146 22.32 22.92 0.04
CA GLU A 146 21.97 23.90 -0.98
C GLU A 146 21.23 25.10 -0.36
N ALA A 147 20.28 24.86 0.55
CA ALA A 147 19.58 25.92 1.28
C ALA A 147 20.52 26.75 2.16
N MET A 148 21.51 26.11 2.79
CA MET A 148 22.54 26.78 3.60
C MET A 148 23.45 27.65 2.72
N ALA A 149 23.91 27.12 1.57
CA ALA A 149 24.72 27.88 0.62
C ALA A 149 23.97 29.10 0.05
N ALA A 150 22.65 28.99 -0.11
CA ALA A 150 21.78 30.10 -0.49
C ALA A 150 21.45 31.08 0.65
N GLY A 151 21.98 30.87 1.86
CA GLY A 151 21.72 31.73 3.02
C GLY A 151 20.31 31.64 3.58
N LYS A 152 19.55 30.59 3.25
CA LYS A 152 18.17 30.39 3.75
C LYS A 152 18.15 29.88 5.19
N ILE A 153 19.17 29.11 5.57
CA ILE A 153 19.36 28.51 6.89
C ILE A 153 20.80 28.74 7.35
N SER A 154 21.03 28.78 8.66
CA SER A 154 22.38 28.94 9.23
C SER A 154 23.12 27.61 9.44
N SER A 155 22.38 26.51 9.65
CA SER A 155 22.93 25.19 9.90
C SER A 155 21.90 24.10 9.58
N PRO A 156 22.34 22.94 9.03
CA PRO A 156 21.49 21.77 8.85
C PRO A 156 21.41 20.86 10.10
N ALA A 157 22.02 21.25 11.24
CA ALA A 157 22.14 20.36 12.40
C ALA A 157 20.80 20.06 13.12
N GLN A 158 19.85 20.99 13.06
CA GLN A 158 18.51 20.85 13.66
C GLN A 158 17.48 21.21 12.62
N THR A 159 17.14 20.24 11.77
CA THR A 159 16.19 20.48 10.68
C THR A 159 14.74 20.37 11.13
N GLY A 160 14.47 19.62 12.21
CA GLY A 160 13.11 19.32 12.70
C GLY A 160 12.22 18.58 11.71
N LEU A 161 12.72 18.23 10.52
CA LEU A 161 11.98 17.56 9.45
C LEU A 161 12.04 16.05 9.67
N VAL A 162 10.91 15.39 9.64
CA VAL A 162 10.77 13.94 9.77
C VAL A 162 10.27 13.39 8.45
N VAL A 163 11.00 12.45 7.86
CA VAL A 163 10.52 11.68 6.71
C VAL A 163 10.27 10.25 7.17
N LEU A 164 9.02 9.81 7.09
CA LEU A 164 8.63 8.43 7.37
C LEU A 164 8.36 7.70 6.06
N ALA A 165 8.94 6.50 5.91
CA ALA A 165 8.54 5.55 4.89
C ALA A 165 7.28 4.80 5.34
N LEU A 166 6.36 4.57 4.42
CA LEU A 166 5.10 3.86 4.59
C LEU A 166 5.03 2.67 3.61
N GLY A 167 3.97 1.86 3.70
CA GLY A 167 3.70 0.81 2.71
C GLY A 167 4.86 -0.17 2.55
N LYS A 168 5.21 -0.50 1.29
CA LYS A 168 6.33 -1.40 0.98
C LYS A 168 7.70 -0.83 1.38
N HIS A 169 7.87 0.49 1.28
CA HIS A 169 9.12 1.16 1.69
C HIS A 169 9.32 1.06 3.21
N GLY A 170 8.26 1.33 3.96
CA GLY A 170 8.22 1.19 5.41
C GLY A 170 8.48 -0.24 5.86
N GLY A 171 7.81 -1.21 5.22
CA GLY A 171 7.96 -2.64 5.48
C GLY A 171 9.28 -3.27 5.00
N ARG A 172 10.20 -2.51 4.41
CA ARG A 172 11.45 -3.04 3.81
C ARG A 172 11.20 -4.12 2.76
N GLU A 173 10.20 -3.88 1.93
CA GLU A 173 9.64 -4.81 0.95
C GLU A 173 9.49 -4.15 -0.43
N LEU A 174 10.39 -3.22 -0.79
CA LEU A 174 10.37 -2.61 -2.12
C LEU A 174 10.74 -3.61 -3.23
N ASN A 175 10.01 -3.57 -4.35
CA ASN A 175 10.31 -4.30 -5.58
C ASN A 175 10.97 -3.39 -6.63
N TYR A 176 11.46 -3.99 -7.71
CA TYR A 176 12.14 -3.31 -8.84
C TYR A 176 11.49 -2.00 -9.29
N SER A 177 10.18 -2.00 -9.54
CA SER A 177 9.44 -0.82 -10.00
C SER A 177 8.39 -0.38 -8.98
N SER A 178 8.79 -0.21 -7.71
CA SER A 178 7.89 0.32 -6.67
C SER A 178 7.93 1.85 -6.59
N ASP A 179 6.81 2.44 -6.20
CA ASP A 179 6.84 3.81 -5.66
C ASP A 179 7.43 3.78 -4.25
N ILE A 180 8.03 4.89 -3.84
CA ILE A 180 8.37 5.12 -2.44
C ILE A 180 7.25 5.94 -1.80
N ASP A 181 6.52 5.29 -0.88
CA ASP A 181 5.47 5.93 -0.11
C ASP A 181 6.11 6.66 1.08
N ILE A 182 6.11 8.00 1.06
CA ILE A 182 6.67 8.80 2.16
C ILE A 182 5.67 9.84 2.66
N VAL A 183 5.72 10.09 3.97
CA VAL A 183 5.02 11.21 4.60
C VAL A 183 6.03 12.09 5.34
N VAL A 184 5.81 13.40 5.26
CA VAL A 184 6.76 14.38 5.81
C VAL A 184 6.09 15.25 6.87
N TYR A 185 6.71 15.25 8.04
CA TYR A 185 6.34 16.10 9.16
C TYR A 185 7.44 17.08 9.51
N TYR A 186 7.11 18.19 10.16
CA TYR A 186 8.12 19.07 10.73
C TYR A 186 7.73 19.55 12.13
N THR A 187 8.76 19.73 12.96
CA THR A 187 8.63 20.37 14.28
C THR A 187 8.75 21.88 14.09
N PRO A 188 7.72 22.67 14.42
CA PRO A 188 7.80 24.13 14.33
C PRO A 188 8.95 24.70 15.14
N ASP A 189 9.57 25.77 14.63
CA ASP A 189 10.66 26.52 15.25
C ASP A 189 11.95 25.71 15.51
N ALA A 190 12.06 24.50 14.95
CA ALA A 190 13.23 23.65 15.12
C ALA A 190 14.43 24.12 14.30
N ILE A 191 14.19 24.71 13.12
CA ILE A 191 15.23 25.23 12.24
C ILE A 191 15.28 26.76 12.28
N THR A 192 16.49 27.32 12.34
CA THR A 192 16.67 28.78 12.23
C THR A 192 16.72 29.21 10.78
N LEU A 193 15.65 29.88 10.32
CA LEU A 193 15.54 30.42 8.96
C LEU A 193 15.94 31.91 8.91
N ALA A 194 16.32 32.36 7.72
CA ALA A 194 16.47 33.79 7.45
C ALA A 194 15.12 34.53 7.62
N THR A 195 15.15 35.77 8.10
CA THR A 195 13.98 36.55 8.54
C THR A 195 12.83 36.65 7.52
N ALA A 196 13.13 36.60 6.23
CA ALA A 196 12.15 36.74 5.16
C ALA A 196 11.48 35.41 4.73
N ILE A 197 11.85 34.28 5.34
CA ILE A 197 11.43 32.95 4.91
C ILE A 197 10.36 32.42 5.87
N ASP A 198 9.21 32.06 5.29
CA ASP A 198 8.15 31.34 6.00
C ASP A 198 8.52 29.85 6.13
N GLU A 199 8.51 29.34 7.35
CA GLU A 199 8.93 27.96 7.67
C GLU A 199 8.10 26.90 6.97
N ARG A 200 6.77 27.07 6.95
CA ARG A 200 5.88 26.15 6.27
C ARG A 200 6.17 26.10 4.77
N LYS A 201 6.32 27.27 4.12
CA LYS A 201 6.65 27.34 2.70
C LYS A 201 8.02 26.75 2.40
N PHE A 202 9.00 26.94 3.30
CA PHE A 202 10.32 26.35 3.17
C PHE A 202 10.25 24.82 3.10
N TYR A 203 9.61 24.17 4.09
CA TYR A 203 9.47 22.71 4.08
C TYR A 203 8.64 22.18 2.91
N ILE A 204 7.55 22.85 2.53
CA ILE A 204 6.76 22.47 1.35
C ILE A 204 7.61 22.50 0.08
N SER A 205 8.43 23.54 -0.09
CA SER A 205 9.35 23.65 -1.23
C SER A 205 10.41 22.55 -1.19
N LEU A 206 11.00 22.28 -0.02
CA LEU A 206 12.03 21.28 0.16
C LEU A 206 11.53 19.87 -0.20
N VAL A 207 10.32 19.50 0.24
CA VAL A 207 9.70 18.20 -0.07
C VAL A 207 9.37 18.08 -1.56
N ARG A 208 8.95 19.17 -2.21
CA ARG A 208 8.71 19.18 -3.66
C ARG A 208 10.00 19.01 -4.45
N ASP A 209 11.08 19.67 -4.03
CA ASP A 209 12.40 19.52 -4.64
C ASP A 209 12.95 18.10 -4.45
N LEU A 210 12.79 17.51 -3.26
CA LEU A 210 13.15 16.12 -2.98
C LEU A 210 12.40 15.17 -3.92
N ALA A 211 11.07 15.30 -4.01
CA ALA A 211 10.26 14.48 -4.89
C ALA A 211 10.69 14.65 -6.36
N HIS A 212 10.91 15.88 -6.82
CA HIS A 212 11.36 16.17 -8.18
C HIS A 212 12.71 15.53 -8.49
N ILE A 213 13.73 15.71 -7.63
CA ILE A 213 15.07 15.13 -7.85
C ILE A 213 15.01 13.61 -8.03
N LEU A 214 14.19 12.92 -7.22
CA LEU A 214 14.07 11.47 -7.24
C LEU A 214 13.24 10.95 -8.42
N GLN A 215 12.14 11.63 -8.77
CA GLN A 215 11.15 11.11 -9.73
C GLN A 215 11.31 11.61 -11.17
N GLU A 216 11.96 12.76 -11.38
CA GLU A 216 12.08 13.38 -12.71
C GLU A 216 12.77 12.41 -13.68
N ARG A 217 12.24 12.26 -14.90
CA ARG A 217 12.88 11.44 -15.93
C ARG A 217 13.84 12.31 -16.74
N THR A 218 15.14 12.05 -16.62
CA THR A 218 16.18 12.67 -17.44
C THR A 218 16.69 11.65 -18.48
N GLN A 219 17.68 12.05 -19.28
CA GLN A 219 18.41 11.11 -20.15
C GLN A 219 19.09 9.97 -19.38
N ASP A 220 19.29 10.14 -18.07
CA ASP A 220 19.88 9.17 -17.16
C ASP A 220 18.83 8.29 -16.46
N GLY A 221 17.55 8.48 -16.79
CA GLY A 221 16.42 7.79 -16.19
C GLY A 221 15.86 8.54 -14.98
N TYR A 222 15.41 7.79 -13.98
CA TYR A 222 14.84 8.28 -12.73
C TYR A 222 15.34 7.41 -11.58
N VAL A 223 15.21 7.88 -10.33
CA VAL A 223 15.63 7.12 -9.15
C VAL A 223 14.46 6.32 -8.60
N PHE A 224 13.44 7.02 -8.10
CA PHE A 224 12.20 6.45 -7.58
C PHE A 224 11.05 7.42 -7.84
N ARG A 225 9.89 6.88 -8.19
CA ARG A 225 8.64 7.64 -8.14
C ARG A 225 8.25 7.83 -6.68
N VAL A 226 7.82 9.04 -6.32
CA VAL A 226 7.50 9.40 -4.94
C VAL A 226 5.99 9.54 -4.79
N ASP A 227 5.40 8.77 -3.87
CA ASP A 227 3.99 8.91 -3.50
C ASP A 227 3.85 9.59 -2.14
N LEU A 228 3.17 10.74 -2.15
CA LEU A 228 2.90 11.57 -0.96
C LEU A 228 1.42 11.50 -0.54
N ARG A 229 0.61 10.64 -1.16
CA ARG A 229 -0.86 10.62 -0.99
C ARG A 229 -1.31 9.97 0.30
N LEU A 230 -0.46 9.19 0.98
CA LEU A 230 -0.77 8.55 2.26
C LEU A 230 -0.67 9.49 3.48
N ARG A 231 -0.45 10.79 3.26
CA ARG A 231 -0.49 11.82 4.30
C ARG A 231 -1.92 12.06 4.81
N PRO A 232 -2.10 12.60 6.04
CA PRO A 232 -3.40 13.03 6.57
C PRO A 232 -4.21 13.83 5.54
N ASP A 233 -5.46 13.43 5.24
CA ASP A 233 -6.36 14.12 4.30
C ASP A 233 -5.64 14.80 3.11
N PRO A 234 -5.13 14.03 2.12
CA PRO A 234 -4.28 14.57 1.07
C PRO A 234 -4.98 15.62 0.20
N GLY A 235 -6.32 15.68 0.21
CA GLY A 235 -7.09 16.72 -0.48
C GLY A 235 -7.05 18.06 0.25
N ALA A 236 -6.94 18.05 1.58
CA ALA A 236 -6.94 19.25 2.42
C ALA A 236 -5.56 19.67 2.94
N THR A 237 -4.58 18.76 2.97
CA THR A 237 -3.27 19.02 3.55
C THR A 237 -2.15 19.22 2.53
N GLN A 238 -1.14 19.97 2.96
CA GLN A 238 0.09 20.18 2.21
C GLN A 238 1.00 18.95 2.32
N VAL A 239 1.98 18.86 1.42
CA VAL A 239 2.96 17.77 1.37
C VAL A 239 3.89 17.70 2.59
N ALA A 240 3.96 18.77 3.38
CA ALA A 240 4.64 18.82 4.68
C ALA A 240 3.67 19.36 5.74
N ILE A 241 3.52 18.65 6.84
CA ILE A 241 2.53 18.94 7.89
C ILE A 241 3.26 19.14 9.22
N SER A 242 2.85 20.11 10.04
CA SER A 242 3.48 20.24 11.35
C SER A 242 3.09 19.08 12.26
N VAL A 243 4.01 18.61 13.10
CA VAL A 243 3.74 17.52 14.06
C VAL A 243 2.48 17.77 14.89
N PRO A 244 2.25 18.97 15.49
CA PRO A 244 1.02 19.23 16.24
C PRO A 244 -0.27 19.10 15.41
N ALA A 245 -0.25 19.54 14.15
CA ALA A 245 -1.42 19.42 13.27
C ALA A 245 -1.71 17.96 12.89
N ALA A 246 -0.66 17.17 12.64
CA ALA A 246 -0.79 15.76 12.34
C ALA A 246 -1.34 14.96 13.53
N LEU A 247 -0.82 15.19 14.75
CA LEU A 247 -1.33 14.53 15.96
C LEU A 247 -2.80 14.89 16.21
N SER A 248 -3.17 16.17 16.11
CA SER A 248 -4.56 16.62 16.25
C SER A 248 -5.50 15.97 15.22
N TYR A 249 -5.03 15.75 13.98
CA TYR A 249 -5.79 15.03 12.96
C TYR A 249 -6.04 13.58 13.37
N TYR A 250 -5.01 12.83 13.74
CA TYR A 250 -5.18 11.41 14.09
C TYR A 250 -6.00 11.19 15.36
N GLU A 251 -5.93 12.12 16.32
CA GLU A 251 -6.77 12.07 17.52
C GLU A 251 -8.27 12.29 17.24
N SER A 252 -8.62 13.06 16.21
CA SER A 252 -10.00 13.54 16.01
C SER A 252 -10.69 13.03 14.74
N MET A 253 -9.95 12.88 13.65
CA MET A 253 -10.46 12.63 12.29
C MET A 253 -9.83 11.42 11.60
N GLY A 254 -8.81 10.81 12.21
CA GLY A 254 -8.09 9.66 11.67
C GLY A 254 -9.02 8.52 11.26
N GLN A 255 -8.83 8.03 10.04
CA GLN A 255 -9.61 6.97 9.42
C GLN A 255 -9.02 5.60 9.74
N ASN A 256 -9.91 4.65 9.95
CA ASN A 256 -9.63 3.23 10.19
C ASN A 256 -8.52 2.64 9.28
N TRP A 257 -8.62 2.85 7.96
CA TRP A 257 -7.63 2.35 7.00
C TRP A 257 -6.23 2.97 7.15
N GLU A 258 -6.11 4.20 7.67
CA GLU A 258 -4.81 4.85 7.87
C GLU A 258 -3.98 4.13 8.93
N ARG A 259 -4.60 3.39 9.85
CA ARG A 259 -3.86 2.58 10.82
C ARG A 259 -3.05 1.49 10.15
N ALA A 260 -3.64 0.80 9.18
CA ALA A 260 -2.96 -0.25 8.42
C ALA A 260 -1.73 0.30 7.68
N VAL A 261 -1.81 1.57 7.24
CA VAL A 261 -0.66 2.28 6.63
C VAL A 261 0.47 2.46 7.64
N TYR A 262 0.16 2.85 8.87
CA TYR A 262 1.16 3.12 9.91
C TYR A 262 1.76 1.89 10.58
N ILE A 263 1.19 0.69 10.40
CA ILE A 263 1.81 -0.58 10.85
C ILE A 263 3.25 -0.67 10.35
N LYS A 264 3.47 -0.28 9.09
CA LYS A 264 4.77 -0.40 8.41
C LYS A 264 5.63 0.87 8.55
N ALA A 265 5.17 1.91 9.26
CA ALA A 265 5.82 3.21 9.26
C ALA A 265 7.17 3.20 9.99
N ARG A 266 8.21 3.78 9.38
CA ARG A 266 9.53 3.98 10.02
C ARG A 266 10.21 5.28 9.57
N PRO A 267 11.00 5.93 10.44
CA PRO A 267 11.83 7.06 10.03
C PRO A 267 12.92 6.61 9.04
N ILE A 268 13.12 7.39 7.98
CA ILE A 268 14.14 7.10 6.95
C ILE A 268 15.09 8.26 6.67
N ALA A 269 14.69 9.49 6.94
CA ALA A 269 15.50 10.68 6.71
C ALA A 269 15.06 11.85 7.60
N GLY A 270 15.96 12.83 7.75
CA GLY A 270 15.76 13.98 8.63
C GLY A 270 16.01 13.65 10.10
N ASP A 271 15.25 14.27 11.01
CA ASP A 271 15.32 14.06 12.45
C ASP A 271 14.67 12.71 12.83
N SER A 272 15.50 11.66 12.85
CA SER A 272 15.07 10.31 13.17
C SER A 272 14.51 10.19 14.58
N GLU A 273 15.05 10.92 15.55
CA GLU A 273 14.60 10.92 16.94
C GLU A 273 13.19 11.55 17.05
N ALA A 274 12.95 12.67 16.38
CA ALA A 274 11.60 13.24 16.28
C ALA A 274 10.62 12.29 15.59
N GLY A 275 11.07 11.54 14.58
CA GLY A 275 10.27 10.51 13.92
C GLY A 275 9.85 9.38 14.85
N HIS A 276 10.78 8.84 15.66
CA HIS A 276 10.44 7.82 16.65
C HIS A 276 9.47 8.36 17.70
N ARG A 277 9.69 9.58 18.20
CA ARG A 277 8.74 10.22 19.14
C ARG A 277 7.35 10.37 18.54
N PHE A 278 7.24 10.75 17.26
CA PHE A 278 5.97 10.85 16.56
C PHE A 278 5.24 9.50 16.49
N LEU A 279 5.95 8.43 16.11
CA LEU A 279 5.37 7.09 16.05
C LEU A 279 4.92 6.58 17.42
N VAL A 280 5.69 6.83 18.48
CA VAL A 280 5.29 6.50 19.87
C VAL A 280 3.99 7.20 20.26
N HIS A 281 3.82 8.48 19.91
CA HIS A 281 2.56 9.20 20.15
C HIS A 281 1.39 8.62 19.35
N LEU A 282 1.66 8.03 18.19
CA LEU A 282 0.65 7.45 17.31
C LEU A 282 0.28 6.01 17.70
N GLU A 283 1.05 5.35 18.57
CA GLU A 283 0.76 3.98 19.01
C GLU A 283 -0.67 3.77 19.53
N PRO A 284 -1.26 4.65 20.38
CA PRO A 284 -2.64 4.46 20.83
C PRO A 284 -3.68 4.55 19.72
N TYR A 285 -3.35 5.27 18.63
CA TYR A 285 -4.20 5.37 17.44
C TYR A 285 -4.14 4.10 16.60
N ILE A 286 -2.94 3.52 16.43
CA ILE A 286 -2.68 2.31 15.63
C ILE A 286 -3.11 1.05 16.39
N TRP A 287 -2.64 0.88 17.63
CA TRP A 287 -2.68 -0.35 18.42
C TRP A 287 -3.73 -0.30 19.53
N ARG A 288 -5.01 -0.43 19.15
CA ARG A 288 -6.10 -0.39 20.13
C ARG A 288 -6.11 -1.62 21.05
N ARG A 289 -6.08 -1.39 22.36
CA ARG A 289 -6.11 -2.47 23.37
C ARG A 289 -7.43 -3.24 23.42
N TYR A 290 -8.53 -2.56 23.10
CA TYR A 290 -9.87 -3.14 23.12
C TYR A 290 -10.28 -3.46 21.69
N PHE A 291 -10.67 -4.71 21.47
CA PHE A 291 -11.34 -5.11 20.25
C PHE A 291 -12.75 -4.49 20.27
N ASP A 292 -12.83 -3.29 19.68
CA ASP A 292 -14.04 -2.49 19.58
C ASP A 292 -14.67 -2.65 18.19
N PHE A 293 -15.86 -2.09 18.00
CA PHE A 293 -16.56 -2.27 16.73
C PHE A 293 -15.83 -1.59 15.55
N ALA A 294 -15.06 -0.54 15.81
CA ALA A 294 -14.21 0.07 14.79
C ALA A 294 -13.04 -0.85 14.38
N SER A 295 -12.61 -1.79 15.22
CA SER A 295 -11.69 -2.87 14.84
C SER A 295 -12.35 -3.87 13.86
N ILE A 296 -13.67 -4.09 13.97
CA ILE A 296 -14.46 -4.88 13.01
C ILE A 296 -14.62 -4.10 11.69
N GLU A 297 -14.81 -2.78 11.75
CA GLU A 297 -14.80 -1.94 10.55
C GLU A 297 -13.43 -1.89 9.86
N ASP A 298 -12.32 -1.90 10.59
CA ASP A 298 -10.95 -2.00 10.04
C ASP A 298 -10.84 -3.29 9.20
N VAL A 299 -11.27 -4.42 9.77
CA VAL A 299 -11.32 -5.75 9.12
C VAL A 299 -12.19 -5.72 7.86
N HIS A 300 -13.41 -5.16 7.93
CA HIS A 300 -14.28 -5.03 6.76
C HIS A 300 -13.73 -4.03 5.73
N SER A 301 -13.06 -2.95 6.13
CA SER A 301 -12.44 -1.97 5.22
C SER A 301 -11.35 -2.63 4.37
N MET A 302 -10.53 -3.48 4.97
CA MET A 302 -9.47 -4.21 4.26
C MET A 302 -10.06 -5.24 3.28
N LYS A 303 -11.13 -5.95 3.68
CA LYS A 303 -11.88 -6.84 2.78
C LYS A 303 -12.40 -6.11 1.53
N ARG A 304 -12.85 -4.86 1.68
CA ARG A 304 -13.48 -4.07 0.61
C ARG A 304 -12.46 -3.51 -0.39
N GLN A 305 -11.25 -3.18 0.06
CA GLN A 305 -10.15 -2.78 -0.82
C GLN A 305 -9.71 -3.88 -1.82
N ILE A 306 -10.06 -5.14 -1.54
CA ILE A 306 -9.83 -6.27 -2.46
C ILE A 306 -10.93 -6.32 -3.54
N HIS A 307 -12.20 -6.20 -3.14
CA HIS A 307 -13.34 -6.28 -4.07
C HIS A 307 -13.50 -5.06 -4.99
N ALA A 308 -12.98 -3.89 -4.60
CA ALA A 308 -13.04 -2.67 -5.40
C ALA A 308 -12.24 -2.73 -6.73
N VAL A 309 -11.38 -3.75 -6.92
CA VAL A 309 -10.62 -3.94 -8.16
C VAL A 309 -11.49 -4.67 -9.19
N ARG A 310 -12.14 -3.89 -10.06
CA ARG A 310 -13.00 -4.41 -11.15
C ARG A 310 -12.29 -5.48 -12.01
N GLY A 311 -13.01 -6.55 -12.35
CA GLY A 311 -12.59 -7.52 -13.38
C GLY A 311 -11.77 -8.73 -12.91
N HIS A 312 -11.60 -8.92 -11.59
CA HIS A 312 -10.68 -9.93 -11.03
C HIS A 312 -11.37 -10.97 -10.12
N THR A 313 -12.67 -11.19 -10.30
CA THR A 313 -13.48 -12.10 -9.46
C THR A 313 -13.13 -13.58 -9.65
N HIS A 314 -12.45 -13.92 -10.75
CA HIS A 314 -12.06 -15.27 -11.11
C HIS A 314 -10.53 -15.41 -11.12
N ILE A 315 -10.04 -16.51 -10.57
CA ILE A 315 -8.63 -16.91 -10.69
C ILE A 315 -8.40 -17.34 -12.14
N ALA A 316 -7.39 -16.76 -12.76
CA ALA A 316 -6.94 -17.08 -14.12
C ALA A 316 -5.41 -17.06 -14.14
N ALA A 317 -4.79 -17.65 -15.16
CA ALA A 317 -3.35 -17.50 -15.37
C ALA A 317 -3.05 -16.30 -16.28
N ALA A 318 -3.37 -16.42 -17.57
CA ALA A 318 -3.20 -15.32 -18.52
C ALA A 318 -4.05 -14.09 -18.13
N GLY A 319 -3.47 -12.90 -18.18
CA GLY A 319 -4.16 -11.65 -17.83
C GLY A 319 -4.42 -11.42 -16.33
N HIS A 320 -4.04 -12.34 -15.44
CA HIS A 320 -4.30 -12.21 -14.02
C HIS A 320 -3.35 -11.20 -13.36
N ASN A 321 -3.88 -10.36 -12.48
CA ASN A 321 -3.07 -9.45 -11.68
C ASN A 321 -2.60 -10.14 -10.40
N ILE A 322 -1.32 -10.49 -10.32
CA ILE A 322 -0.76 -11.27 -9.20
C ILE A 322 -0.73 -10.52 -7.86
N LYS A 323 -0.97 -9.20 -7.85
CA LYS A 323 -1.01 -8.38 -6.63
C LYS A 323 -2.43 -8.10 -6.19
N LEU A 324 -3.27 -7.64 -7.11
CA LEU A 324 -4.62 -7.14 -6.86
C LEU A 324 -5.70 -8.18 -7.13
N GLY A 325 -5.40 -9.17 -7.95
CA GLY A 325 -6.31 -10.27 -8.25
C GLY A 325 -6.51 -11.18 -7.04
N ARG A 326 -7.59 -11.95 -7.10
CA ARG A 326 -7.96 -12.92 -6.08
C ARG A 326 -6.84 -13.93 -5.82
N GLY A 327 -6.48 -14.13 -4.55
CA GLY A 327 -5.33 -14.94 -4.16
C GLY A 327 -3.97 -14.25 -4.28
N GLY A 328 -3.95 -12.98 -4.67
CA GLY A 328 -2.72 -12.22 -4.94
C GLY A 328 -1.98 -11.76 -3.68
N ILE A 329 -0.84 -11.10 -3.90
CA ILE A 329 0.07 -10.61 -2.84
C ILE A 329 -0.66 -9.74 -1.81
N ARG A 330 -1.60 -8.89 -2.26
CA ARG A 330 -2.34 -7.99 -1.37
C ARG A 330 -3.20 -8.73 -0.35
N GLU A 331 -3.78 -9.87 -0.72
CA GLU A 331 -4.56 -10.68 0.23
C GLU A 331 -3.68 -11.23 1.35
N ILE A 332 -2.45 -11.64 1.04
CA ILE A 332 -1.48 -12.08 2.06
C ILE A 332 -1.07 -10.90 2.96
N GLU A 333 -0.77 -9.73 2.38
CA GLU A 333 -0.43 -8.52 3.14
C GLU A 333 -1.57 -8.13 4.10
N PHE A 334 -2.81 -8.17 3.61
CA PHE A 334 -3.99 -7.85 4.40
C PHE A 334 -4.34 -8.94 5.42
N PHE A 335 -4.12 -10.21 5.11
CA PHE A 335 -4.29 -11.30 6.08
C PHE A 335 -3.48 -11.03 7.34
N VAL A 336 -2.21 -10.67 7.16
CA VAL A 336 -1.29 -10.33 8.25
C VAL A 336 -1.73 -9.04 8.94
N GLN A 337 -1.86 -7.94 8.19
CA GLN A 337 -2.18 -6.64 8.77
C GLN A 337 -3.51 -6.62 9.53
N THR A 338 -4.52 -7.38 9.07
CA THR A 338 -5.80 -7.51 9.76
C THR A 338 -5.60 -8.06 11.16
N GLN A 339 -4.84 -9.17 11.27
CA GLN A 339 -4.57 -9.79 12.56
C GLN A 339 -3.69 -8.92 13.44
N GLN A 340 -2.73 -8.19 12.86
CA GLN A 340 -1.93 -7.21 13.61
C GLN A 340 -2.81 -6.10 14.22
N LEU A 341 -3.81 -5.59 13.49
CA LEU A 341 -4.74 -4.59 14.03
C LEU A 341 -5.62 -5.17 15.15
N ILE A 342 -6.04 -6.43 15.03
CA ILE A 342 -6.84 -7.13 16.04
C ILE A 342 -6.04 -7.38 17.33
N ALA A 343 -4.81 -7.88 17.17
CA ALA A 343 -4.03 -8.46 18.25
C ALA A 343 -2.96 -7.52 18.81
N GLY A 344 -2.38 -6.66 17.96
CA GLY A 344 -1.21 -5.84 18.25
C GLY A 344 -1.42 -4.86 19.42
N GLY A 345 -2.65 -4.47 19.73
CA GLY A 345 -2.94 -3.68 20.94
C GLY A 345 -2.71 -4.42 22.25
N ARG A 346 -2.76 -5.75 22.26
CA ARG A 346 -2.55 -6.61 23.44
C ARG A 346 -1.22 -7.35 23.39
N ASP A 347 -0.63 -7.43 22.21
CA ASP A 347 0.56 -8.20 21.94
C ASP A 347 1.55 -7.39 21.11
N ASP A 348 2.54 -6.82 21.78
CA ASP A 348 3.56 -5.98 21.15
C ASP A 348 4.43 -6.78 20.16
N GLY A 349 4.50 -8.11 20.31
CA GLY A 349 5.24 -9.00 19.40
C GLY A 349 4.64 -9.06 17.98
N LEU A 350 3.38 -8.65 17.83
CA LEU A 350 2.66 -8.62 16.55
C LEU A 350 2.69 -7.24 15.88
N ARG A 351 3.57 -6.33 16.32
CA ARG A 351 3.70 -4.96 15.78
C ARG A 351 4.83 -4.80 14.76
N GLY A 352 5.43 -5.89 14.29
CA GLY A 352 6.49 -5.85 13.28
C GLY A 352 6.00 -5.37 11.91
N GLN A 353 6.95 -4.89 11.10
CA GLN A 353 6.64 -4.19 9.83
C GLN A 353 6.68 -5.13 8.62
N ARG A 354 7.39 -6.26 8.71
CA ARG A 354 7.63 -7.19 7.60
C ARG A 354 6.57 -8.28 7.59
N THR A 355 5.92 -8.49 6.45
CA THR A 355 4.79 -9.41 6.29
C THR A 355 5.18 -10.85 6.66
N ILE A 356 6.33 -11.33 6.21
CA ILE A 356 6.76 -12.71 6.51
C ILE A 356 7.15 -12.91 7.97
N GLU A 357 7.85 -11.95 8.58
CA GLU A 357 8.19 -12.03 10.01
C GLU A 357 6.93 -12.04 10.88
N MET A 358 5.90 -11.30 10.46
CA MET A 358 4.61 -11.29 11.14
C MET A 358 3.77 -12.54 10.90
N LEU A 359 3.88 -13.22 9.76
CA LEU A 359 3.31 -14.57 9.60
C LEU A 359 3.93 -15.55 10.60
N ALA A 360 5.26 -15.51 10.76
CA ALA A 360 5.94 -16.35 11.74
C ALA A 360 5.50 -16.01 13.18
N ALA A 361 5.48 -14.73 13.54
CA ALA A 361 5.05 -14.30 14.87
C ALA A 361 3.59 -14.67 15.18
N LEU A 362 2.68 -14.58 14.20
CA LEU A 362 1.30 -15.01 14.35
C LEU A 362 1.20 -16.52 14.64
N ALA A 363 2.03 -17.35 14.01
CA ALA A 363 2.09 -18.79 14.30
C ALA A 363 2.68 -19.07 15.68
N ASP A 364 3.81 -18.42 16.02
CA ASP A 364 4.48 -18.57 17.32
C ASP A 364 3.54 -18.20 18.49
N HIS A 365 2.65 -17.24 18.26
CA HIS A 365 1.67 -16.77 19.24
C HIS A 365 0.31 -17.50 19.15
N ASN A 366 0.21 -18.55 18.32
CA ASN A 366 -0.98 -19.39 18.12
C ASN A 366 -2.22 -18.65 17.59
N TRP A 367 -2.04 -17.56 16.84
CA TRP A 367 -3.13 -16.90 16.10
C TRP A 367 -3.48 -17.65 14.81
N ILE A 368 -2.48 -18.28 14.19
CA ILE A 368 -2.61 -19.15 13.02
C ILE A 368 -1.82 -20.44 13.26
N THR A 369 -2.08 -21.47 12.47
CA THR A 369 -1.26 -22.69 12.52
C THR A 369 0.08 -22.47 11.82
N GLU A 370 1.11 -23.25 12.18
CA GLU A 370 2.39 -23.23 11.47
C GLU A 370 2.24 -23.55 9.98
N ASP A 371 1.29 -24.42 9.61
CA ASP A 371 1.05 -24.81 8.23
C ASP A 371 0.52 -23.63 7.41
N VAL A 372 -0.39 -22.83 7.99
CA VAL A 372 -0.89 -21.60 7.35
C VAL A 372 0.25 -20.61 7.15
N ALA A 373 1.07 -20.37 8.17
CA ALA A 373 2.21 -19.47 8.06
C ALA A 373 3.21 -19.92 6.99
N LYS A 374 3.55 -21.22 6.94
CA LYS A 374 4.46 -21.79 5.94
C LYS A 374 3.87 -21.67 4.53
N GLY A 375 2.60 -22.04 4.33
CA GLY A 375 1.95 -21.97 3.03
C GLY A 375 1.80 -20.55 2.50
N LEU A 376 1.39 -19.58 3.35
CA LEU A 376 1.30 -18.18 2.95
C LEU A 376 2.68 -17.57 2.67
N THR A 377 3.70 -17.97 3.42
CA THR A 377 5.09 -17.54 3.17
C THR A 377 5.59 -18.04 1.81
N GLN A 378 5.34 -19.31 1.48
CA GLN A 378 5.69 -19.88 0.18
C GLN A 378 4.97 -19.17 -0.96
N SER A 379 3.65 -18.96 -0.85
CA SER A 379 2.87 -18.22 -1.83
C SER A 379 3.33 -16.78 -1.98
N TYR A 380 3.67 -16.09 -0.89
CA TYR A 380 4.18 -14.73 -0.96
C TYR A 380 5.49 -14.67 -1.73
N TYR A 381 6.47 -15.52 -1.41
CA TYR A 381 7.74 -15.52 -2.12
C TYR A 381 7.58 -15.89 -3.59
N TYR A 382 6.75 -16.89 -3.89
CA TYR A 382 6.42 -17.27 -5.27
C TYR A 382 5.86 -16.08 -6.06
N LEU A 383 4.78 -15.47 -5.58
CA LEU A 383 4.12 -14.36 -6.26
C LEU A 383 5.06 -13.16 -6.40
N ARG A 384 5.93 -12.90 -5.41
CA ARG A 384 6.94 -11.83 -5.48
C ARG A 384 8.01 -12.10 -6.53
N GLN A 385 8.47 -13.33 -6.71
CA GLN A 385 9.38 -13.69 -7.80
C GLN A 385 8.76 -13.44 -9.17
N ILE A 386 7.48 -13.81 -9.34
CA ILE A 386 6.73 -13.52 -10.58
C ILE A 386 6.56 -12.01 -10.78
N GLU A 387 6.27 -11.25 -9.72
CA GLU A 387 6.21 -9.78 -9.77
C GLU A 387 7.55 -9.17 -10.19
N HIS A 388 8.66 -9.69 -9.66
CA HIS A 388 10.01 -9.24 -10.03
C HIS A 388 10.29 -9.48 -11.51
N ARG A 389 9.98 -10.67 -12.03
CA ARG A 389 10.15 -11.01 -13.44
C ARG A 389 9.30 -10.12 -14.35
N LEU A 390 8.05 -9.83 -13.98
CA LEU A 390 7.18 -8.91 -14.74
C LEU A 390 7.76 -7.50 -14.80
N GLN A 391 8.19 -6.96 -13.66
CA GLN A 391 8.69 -5.59 -13.58
C GLN A 391 10.03 -5.42 -14.29
N MET A 392 10.93 -6.41 -14.17
CA MET A 392 12.28 -6.29 -14.74
C MET A 392 12.35 -6.42 -16.26
N GLN A 393 11.28 -6.81 -16.95
CA GLN A 393 11.32 -6.85 -18.43
C GLN A 393 11.60 -5.45 -19.00
N HIS A 394 10.92 -4.44 -18.45
CA HIS A 394 10.95 -3.05 -18.95
C HIS A 394 11.12 -1.98 -17.85
N ASP A 395 11.37 -2.37 -16.60
CA ASP A 395 11.37 -1.47 -15.43
C ASP A 395 10.02 -0.76 -15.21
N GLU A 396 8.94 -1.52 -15.39
CA GLU A 396 7.57 -1.01 -15.40
C GLU A 396 6.76 -1.42 -14.17
N GLN A 397 5.75 -0.61 -13.84
CA GLN A 397 4.80 -0.85 -12.75
C GLN A 397 3.72 -1.87 -13.10
N THR A 398 4.10 -2.97 -13.71
CA THR A 398 3.17 -4.05 -14.03
C THR A 398 3.08 -5.07 -12.90
N GLN A 399 1.85 -5.50 -12.61
CA GLN A 399 1.57 -6.72 -11.83
C GLN A 399 0.57 -7.62 -12.57
N THR A 400 0.31 -7.35 -13.85
CA THR A 400 -0.66 -8.11 -14.65
C THR A 400 0.11 -9.00 -15.61
N LEU A 401 -0.15 -10.31 -15.56
CA LEU A 401 0.41 -11.28 -16.49
C LEU A 401 -0.05 -10.97 -17.91
N PRO A 402 0.77 -11.23 -18.95
CA PRO A 402 0.34 -11.05 -20.32
C PRO A 402 -0.94 -11.85 -20.61
N ALA A 403 -1.88 -11.25 -21.32
CA ALA A 403 -3.10 -11.92 -21.77
C ALA A 403 -2.94 -12.59 -23.13
N ASP A 404 -2.02 -12.10 -23.95
CA ASP A 404 -1.67 -12.68 -25.26
C ASP A 404 -0.88 -13.98 -25.08
N GLU A 405 -1.22 -15.01 -25.87
CA GLU A 405 -0.64 -16.35 -25.74
C GLU A 405 0.87 -16.37 -25.99
N THR A 406 1.36 -15.60 -26.98
CA THR A 406 2.78 -15.55 -27.31
C THR A 406 3.56 -14.80 -26.24
N ALA A 407 3.05 -13.63 -25.82
CA ALA A 407 3.65 -12.86 -24.74
C ALA A 407 3.66 -13.62 -23.41
N PHE A 408 2.60 -14.36 -23.11
CA PHE A 408 2.51 -15.21 -21.93
C PHE A 408 3.54 -16.34 -21.99
N ALA A 409 3.67 -17.04 -23.14
CA ALA A 409 4.67 -18.09 -23.31
C ALA A 409 6.10 -17.57 -23.10
N ASN A 410 6.45 -16.44 -23.73
CA ASN A 410 7.77 -15.81 -23.56
C ASN A 410 8.03 -15.42 -22.09
N PHE A 411 7.01 -14.86 -21.42
CA PHE A 411 7.10 -14.56 -19.99
C PHE A 411 7.33 -15.82 -19.14
N THR A 412 6.60 -16.92 -19.39
CA THR A 412 6.76 -18.17 -18.63
C THR A 412 8.18 -18.75 -18.78
N HIS A 413 8.76 -18.62 -19.97
CA HIS A 413 10.14 -19.03 -20.21
C HIS A 413 11.13 -18.16 -19.42
N PHE A 414 10.92 -16.85 -19.40
CA PHE A 414 11.72 -15.94 -18.56
C PHE A 414 11.51 -16.15 -17.05
N ALA A 415 10.32 -16.60 -16.65
CA ALA A 415 10.07 -17.02 -15.27
C ALA A 415 10.76 -18.35 -14.90
N GLY A 416 11.42 -19.01 -15.86
CA GLY A 416 12.22 -20.22 -15.65
C GLY A 416 11.45 -21.53 -15.86
N TYR A 417 10.28 -21.48 -16.51
CA TYR A 417 9.46 -22.66 -16.79
C TYR A 417 9.77 -23.26 -18.16
N ALA A 418 9.62 -24.58 -18.26
CA ALA A 418 9.76 -25.30 -19.53
C ALA A 418 8.53 -25.13 -20.43
N THR A 419 7.33 -25.08 -19.83
CA THR A 419 6.07 -24.91 -20.56
C THR A 419 5.14 -23.90 -19.86
N PRO A 420 4.28 -23.19 -20.60
CA PRO A 420 3.27 -22.32 -20.00
C PRO A 420 2.30 -23.07 -19.07
N GLN A 421 2.03 -24.35 -19.34
CA GLN A 421 1.12 -25.18 -18.56
C GLN A 421 1.70 -25.52 -17.18
N ASP A 422 3.01 -25.73 -17.08
CA ASP A 422 3.67 -25.96 -15.79
C ASP A 422 3.60 -24.72 -14.90
N PHE A 423 3.82 -23.54 -15.49
CA PHE A 423 3.68 -22.26 -14.80
C PHE A 423 2.25 -22.01 -14.33
N GLU A 424 1.27 -22.17 -15.23
CA GLU A 424 -0.15 -21.99 -14.90
C GLU A 424 -0.58 -22.88 -13.74
N LYS A 425 -0.19 -24.16 -13.75
CA LYS A 425 -0.53 -25.09 -12.68
C LYS A 425 0.00 -24.64 -11.32
N GLU A 426 1.26 -24.23 -11.22
CA GLU A 426 1.87 -23.79 -9.95
C GLU A 426 1.27 -22.45 -9.48
N LEU A 427 1.08 -21.50 -10.40
CA LEU A 427 0.44 -20.22 -10.11
C LEU A 427 -0.96 -20.40 -9.53
N LEU A 428 -1.81 -21.22 -10.18
CA LEU A 428 -3.17 -21.47 -9.73
C LEU A 428 -3.23 -22.16 -8.37
N GLN A 429 -2.25 -23.03 -8.05
CA GLN A 429 -2.14 -23.64 -6.72
C GLN A 429 -1.91 -22.58 -5.64
N HIS A 430 -0.96 -21.66 -5.84
CA HIS A 430 -0.68 -20.59 -4.89
C HIS A 430 -1.87 -19.62 -4.73
N LEU A 431 -2.46 -19.15 -5.84
CA LEU A 431 -3.61 -18.24 -5.80
C LEU A 431 -4.82 -18.87 -5.09
N SER A 432 -5.09 -20.15 -5.36
CA SER A 432 -6.20 -20.87 -4.73
C SER A 432 -5.98 -21.05 -3.23
N TYR A 433 -4.75 -21.39 -2.83
CA TYR A 433 -4.38 -21.53 -1.42
C TYR A 433 -4.56 -20.21 -0.65
N VAL A 434 -4.03 -19.10 -1.18
CA VAL A 434 -4.19 -17.78 -0.55
C VAL A 434 -5.67 -17.40 -0.43
N THR A 435 -6.44 -17.65 -1.49
CA THR A 435 -7.89 -17.38 -1.51
C THR A 435 -8.62 -18.14 -0.39
N GLN A 436 -8.29 -19.42 -0.19
CA GLN A 436 -8.89 -20.25 0.84
C GLN A 436 -8.57 -19.72 2.23
N GLU A 437 -7.29 -19.52 2.55
CA GLU A 437 -6.85 -19.05 3.87
C GLU A 437 -7.38 -17.65 4.19
N TYR A 438 -7.41 -16.76 3.19
CA TYR A 438 -7.99 -15.43 3.34
C TYR A 438 -9.50 -15.50 3.60
N GLY A 439 -10.22 -16.40 2.92
CA GLY A 439 -11.66 -16.61 3.11
C GLY A 439 -12.02 -17.01 4.55
N LEU A 440 -11.25 -17.94 5.14
CA LEU A 440 -11.45 -18.45 6.49
C LEU A 440 -11.40 -17.35 7.57
N LEU A 441 -10.65 -16.26 7.34
CA LEU A 441 -10.58 -15.12 8.27
C LEU A 441 -11.94 -14.46 8.51
N PHE A 442 -12.90 -14.59 7.58
CA PHE A 442 -14.19 -13.92 7.61
C PHE A 442 -15.40 -14.85 7.75
N GLU A 443 -15.22 -16.17 7.76
CA GLU A 443 -16.33 -17.14 7.81
C GLU A 443 -17.00 -17.26 9.19
N GLN A 444 -16.33 -16.86 10.28
CA GLN A 444 -16.87 -16.98 11.65
C GLN A 444 -17.55 -15.71 12.20
N GLY A 445 -17.44 -14.57 11.52
CA GLY A 445 -18.27 -13.42 11.86
C GLY A 445 -19.66 -13.70 11.32
N GLU A 446 -20.69 -13.73 12.18
CA GLU A 446 -22.08 -13.61 11.74
C GLU A 446 -22.13 -12.50 10.70
N SER A 447 -22.24 -12.90 9.44
CA SER A 447 -22.37 -11.97 8.37
C SER A 447 -23.73 -11.32 8.63
N LEU A 448 -23.72 -10.10 9.19
CA LEU A 448 -24.84 -9.16 9.15
C LEU A 448 -25.32 -8.91 7.70
N ALA A 449 -24.63 -9.51 6.70
CA ALA A 449 -24.87 -9.49 5.27
C ALA A 449 -25.26 -10.87 4.67
N ALA A 450 -25.39 -11.96 5.44
CA ALA A 450 -25.62 -13.31 4.87
C ALA A 450 -26.87 -13.37 3.97
N ASP A 451 -27.89 -12.57 4.29
CA ASP A 451 -29.14 -12.52 3.52
C ASP A 451 -29.28 -11.27 2.62
N SER A 452 -28.43 -10.25 2.75
CA SER A 452 -28.64 -8.92 2.14
C SER A 452 -27.61 -8.49 1.10
N GLY A 453 -26.53 -9.24 0.87
CA GLY A 453 -25.47 -8.89 -0.09
C GLY A 453 -24.37 -7.98 0.48
N ASN A 454 -23.46 -7.49 -0.36
CA ASN A 454 -22.29 -6.70 0.07
C ASN A 454 -22.69 -5.23 0.31
N LEU A 455 -22.49 -4.70 1.53
CA LEU A 455 -22.86 -3.33 1.90
C LEU A 455 -21.66 -2.56 2.49
N VAL A 456 -21.04 -1.72 1.65
CA VAL A 456 -19.74 -1.05 1.84
C VAL A 456 -19.93 0.47 1.70
N PHE A 457 -19.89 1.21 2.81
CA PHE A 457 -20.13 2.66 2.82
C PHE A 457 -18.97 3.50 3.36
N THR A 458 -17.73 3.06 3.20
CA THR A 458 -16.56 3.85 3.63
C THR A 458 -15.63 4.13 2.46
N GLY A 459 -14.97 5.29 2.48
CA GLY A 459 -14.08 5.75 1.40
C GLY A 459 -14.61 7.00 0.70
N GLY A 460 -13.89 7.47 -0.32
CA GLY A 460 -14.30 8.62 -1.15
C GLY A 460 -15.20 8.24 -2.33
N GLU A 461 -15.19 6.98 -2.77
CA GLU A 461 -15.84 6.48 -3.98
C GLU A 461 -16.89 5.39 -3.69
N ASP A 462 -17.75 5.10 -4.67
CA ASP A 462 -18.77 4.04 -4.58
C ASP A 462 -18.13 2.65 -4.76
N ASP A 463 -18.51 1.69 -3.91
CA ASP A 463 -18.22 0.27 -4.08
C ASP A 463 -19.20 -0.37 -5.09
N PRO A 464 -18.73 -0.97 -6.20
CA PRO A 464 -19.62 -1.50 -7.25
C PRO A 464 -20.61 -2.56 -6.74
N ASP A 465 -20.15 -3.49 -5.91
CA ASP A 465 -20.99 -4.57 -5.37
C ASP A 465 -22.05 -4.02 -4.41
N THR A 466 -21.75 -2.93 -3.69
CA THR A 466 -22.73 -2.22 -2.87
C THR A 466 -23.77 -1.52 -3.69
N ILE A 467 -23.39 -0.92 -4.82
CA ILE A 467 -24.35 -0.32 -5.74
C ILE A 467 -25.26 -1.40 -6.34
N GLU A 468 -24.71 -2.55 -6.72
CA GLU A 468 -25.48 -3.70 -7.20
C GLU A 468 -26.39 -4.26 -6.12
N THR A 469 -25.89 -4.39 -4.89
CA THR A 469 -26.65 -4.86 -3.73
C THR A 469 -27.81 -3.91 -3.42
N LEU A 470 -27.57 -2.60 -3.34
CA LEU A 470 -28.62 -1.60 -3.13
C LEU A 470 -29.68 -1.63 -4.24
N ALA A 471 -29.26 -1.80 -5.51
CA ALA A 471 -30.18 -1.95 -6.61
C ALA A 471 -31.03 -3.23 -6.47
N ALA A 472 -30.42 -4.36 -6.08
CA ALA A 472 -31.11 -5.62 -5.81
C ALA A 472 -32.06 -5.53 -4.61
N MET A 473 -31.77 -4.69 -3.63
CA MET A 473 -32.66 -4.39 -2.50
C MET A 473 -33.89 -3.55 -2.88
N GLY A 474 -33.91 -2.93 -4.06
CA GLY A 474 -35.06 -2.15 -4.56
C GLY A 474 -34.88 -0.64 -4.56
N PHE A 475 -33.67 -0.12 -4.28
CA PHE A 475 -33.38 1.31 -4.42
C PHE A 475 -33.16 1.70 -5.89
N ALA A 476 -33.91 2.69 -6.38
CA ALA A 476 -33.79 3.20 -7.75
C ALA A 476 -32.56 4.10 -7.94
N ARG A 477 -32.07 4.75 -6.88
CA ARG A 477 -30.87 5.61 -6.90
C ARG A 477 -29.79 5.14 -5.92
N PRO A 478 -29.18 3.97 -6.14
CA PRO A 478 -28.23 3.38 -5.20
C PRO A 478 -26.98 4.25 -4.95
N LYS A 479 -26.53 5.05 -5.92
CA LYS A 479 -25.39 5.97 -5.75
C LYS A 479 -25.69 7.12 -4.80
N ASP A 480 -26.89 7.68 -4.86
CA ASP A 480 -27.30 8.78 -3.98
C ASP A 480 -27.40 8.28 -2.54
N VAL A 481 -28.01 7.11 -2.35
CA VAL A 481 -28.09 6.40 -1.06
C VAL A 481 -26.69 6.15 -0.51
N SER A 482 -25.80 5.56 -1.31
CA SER A 482 -24.42 5.26 -0.92
C SER A 482 -23.64 6.53 -0.53
N GLY A 483 -23.75 7.60 -1.32
CA GLY A 483 -23.12 8.88 -1.03
C GLY A 483 -23.59 9.53 0.28
N ILE A 484 -24.88 9.44 0.59
CA ILE A 484 -25.44 9.94 1.85
C ILE A 484 -24.95 9.12 3.04
N ILE A 485 -24.96 7.79 2.96
CA ILE A 485 -24.46 6.93 4.04
C ILE A 485 -22.96 7.18 4.28
N ARG A 486 -22.16 7.31 3.21
CA ARG A 486 -20.75 7.73 3.33
C ARG A 486 -20.59 9.05 4.08
N SER A 487 -21.47 10.02 3.83
CA SER A 487 -21.45 11.30 4.54
C SER A 487 -21.71 11.13 6.05
N TRP A 488 -22.54 10.16 6.43
CA TRP A 488 -22.81 9.82 7.83
C TRP A 488 -21.58 9.21 8.50
N HIS A 489 -20.90 8.26 7.84
CA HIS A 489 -19.65 7.67 8.33
C HIS A 489 -18.47 8.65 8.33
N ALA A 490 -18.48 9.67 7.48
CA ALA A 490 -17.50 10.76 7.53
C ALA A 490 -17.77 11.77 8.67
N GLY A 491 -18.81 11.56 9.49
CA GLY A 491 -19.13 12.44 10.61
C GLY A 491 -19.66 13.82 10.20
N ARG A 492 -20.19 13.97 8.98
CA ARG A 492 -20.67 15.26 8.46
C ARG A 492 -21.95 15.75 9.12
N LEU A 493 -22.76 14.84 9.69
CA LEU A 493 -23.95 15.18 10.48
C LEU A 493 -23.59 15.36 11.95
N ARG A 494 -24.31 16.26 12.65
CA ARG A 494 -24.14 16.46 14.10
C ARG A 494 -24.34 15.16 14.87
N ALA A 495 -25.37 14.40 14.49
CA ALA A 495 -25.67 13.10 15.08
C ALA A 495 -24.52 12.10 14.95
N THR A 496 -23.70 12.17 13.89
CA THR A 496 -22.64 11.18 13.59
C THR A 496 -21.22 11.68 13.88
N ARG A 497 -21.06 12.80 14.61
CA ARG A 497 -19.74 13.38 14.93
C ARG A 497 -18.89 12.54 15.87
N SER A 498 -19.49 11.84 16.82
CA SER A 498 -18.74 10.99 17.74
C SER A 498 -18.43 9.63 17.11
N VAL A 499 -17.26 9.08 17.44
CA VAL A 499 -16.83 7.74 17.00
C VAL A 499 -17.88 6.70 17.37
N ARG A 500 -18.32 6.70 18.65
CA ARG A 500 -19.36 5.80 19.15
C ARG A 500 -20.67 5.87 18.37
N SER A 501 -21.08 7.06 17.93
CA SER A 501 -22.31 7.19 17.14
C SER A 501 -22.18 6.56 15.76
N ARG A 502 -21.01 6.70 15.12
CA ARG A 502 -20.75 6.08 13.82
C ARG A 502 -20.71 4.57 13.95
N GLU A 503 -20.05 4.05 14.98
CA GLU A 503 -19.99 2.61 15.26
C GLU A 503 -21.38 1.97 15.42
N ILE A 504 -22.29 2.61 16.16
CA ILE A 504 -23.65 2.07 16.31
C ILE A 504 -24.42 2.20 14.99
N LEU A 505 -24.29 3.34 14.28
CA LEU A 505 -24.95 3.53 12.99
C LEU A 505 -24.51 2.48 11.96
N THR A 506 -23.23 2.19 11.84
CA THR A 506 -22.72 1.16 10.90
C THR A 506 -23.34 -0.21 11.16
N ARG A 507 -23.49 -0.62 12.42
CA ARG A 507 -24.19 -1.87 12.78
C ARG A 507 -25.64 -1.88 12.33
N LEU A 508 -26.29 -0.73 12.43
CA LEU A 508 -27.70 -0.59 12.10
C LEU A 508 -27.93 -0.45 10.60
N THR A 509 -26.94 -0.04 9.82
CA THR A 509 -27.12 0.26 8.39
C THR A 509 -27.75 -0.88 7.59
N PRO A 510 -27.34 -2.16 7.70
CA PRO A 510 -27.99 -3.24 6.96
C PRO A 510 -29.47 -3.39 7.34
N MET A 511 -29.77 -3.43 8.65
CA MET A 511 -31.14 -3.55 9.16
C MET A 511 -32.01 -2.34 8.79
N LEU A 512 -31.43 -1.14 8.82
CA LEU A 512 -32.06 0.10 8.41
C LEU A 512 -32.43 0.06 6.93
N LEU A 513 -31.48 -0.30 6.07
CA LEU A 513 -31.73 -0.39 4.64
C LEU A 513 -32.81 -1.42 4.36
N GLN A 514 -32.74 -2.59 4.99
CA GLN A 514 -33.77 -3.62 4.85
C GLN A 514 -35.14 -3.12 5.32
N SER A 515 -35.24 -2.47 6.48
CA SER A 515 -36.50 -1.89 6.98
C SER A 515 -37.10 -0.86 6.01
N LEU A 516 -36.26 0.01 5.43
CA LEU A 516 -36.68 1.03 4.46
C LEU A 516 -37.22 0.44 3.16
N THR A 517 -36.79 -0.77 2.76
CA THR A 517 -37.32 -1.44 1.54
C THR A 517 -38.78 -1.88 1.69
N HIS A 518 -39.31 -1.96 2.91
CA HIS A 518 -40.73 -2.24 3.14
C HIS A 518 -41.64 -1.02 2.89
N ALA A 519 -41.08 0.18 2.69
CA ALA A 519 -41.85 1.36 2.32
C ALA A 519 -42.34 1.29 0.86
N ALA A 520 -43.43 2.02 0.56
CA ALA A 520 -43.95 2.09 -0.81
C ALA A 520 -42.97 2.72 -1.81
N ASP A 521 -42.12 3.63 -1.33
CA ASP A 521 -41.01 4.23 -2.07
C ASP A 521 -39.76 4.23 -1.17
N PRO A 522 -38.84 3.25 -1.34
CA PRO A 522 -37.64 3.12 -0.52
C PRO A 522 -36.70 4.34 -0.61
N ASP A 523 -36.60 4.99 -1.78
CA ASP A 523 -35.77 6.15 -2.01
C ASP A 523 -36.27 7.37 -1.24
N ASP A 524 -37.58 7.64 -1.30
CA ASP A 524 -38.21 8.73 -0.55
C ASP A 524 -38.16 8.47 0.97
N ALA A 525 -38.39 7.22 1.40
CA ALA A 525 -38.26 6.82 2.79
C ALA A 525 -36.82 7.06 3.32
N PHE A 526 -35.80 6.69 2.54
CA PHE A 526 -34.41 6.89 2.88
C PHE A 526 -34.06 8.38 3.02
N VAL A 527 -34.50 9.24 2.09
CA VAL A 527 -34.25 10.69 2.16
C VAL A 527 -34.92 11.31 3.39
N LYS A 528 -36.17 10.92 3.68
CA LYS A 528 -36.88 11.40 4.88
C LYS A 528 -36.18 10.98 6.17
N PHE A 529 -35.69 9.74 6.23
CA PHE A 529 -34.89 9.26 7.36
C PHE A 529 -33.58 10.03 7.51
N SER A 530 -32.89 10.32 6.39
CA SER A 530 -31.67 11.15 6.40
C SER A 530 -31.91 12.53 6.99
N ASN A 531 -33.02 13.17 6.61
CA ASN A 531 -33.38 14.49 7.13
C ASN A 531 -33.69 14.44 8.63
N PHE A 532 -34.38 13.39 9.09
CA PHE A 532 -34.59 13.15 10.52
C PHE A 532 -33.26 13.04 11.29
N LEU A 533 -32.28 12.29 10.77
CA LEU A 533 -30.95 12.19 11.39
C LEU A 533 -30.20 13.53 11.42
N ALA A 534 -30.41 14.40 10.42
CA ALA A 534 -29.78 15.71 10.37
C ALA A 534 -30.32 16.68 11.45
N GLU A 535 -31.55 16.46 11.91
CA GLU A 535 -32.19 17.25 12.97
C GLU A 535 -31.81 16.78 14.38
N LEU A 536 -31.30 15.55 14.53
CA LEU A 536 -30.92 15.02 15.84
C LEU A 536 -29.72 15.77 16.46
N PRO A 537 -29.81 16.18 17.75
CA PRO A 537 -28.71 16.85 18.44
C PRO A 537 -27.53 15.92 18.72
N SER A 538 -27.80 14.62 18.92
CA SER A 538 -26.81 13.56 19.16
C SER A 538 -27.36 12.21 18.68
N GLY A 539 -26.53 11.40 18.01
CA GLY A 539 -26.94 10.09 17.49
C GLY A 539 -26.79 8.94 18.49
N VAL A 540 -25.92 9.06 19.52
CA VAL A 540 -25.53 7.92 20.36
C VAL A 540 -26.73 7.29 21.08
N GLN A 541 -27.59 8.10 21.70
CA GLN A 541 -28.77 7.61 22.43
C GLN A 541 -29.78 6.99 21.48
N PHE A 542 -30.12 7.67 20.39
CA PHE A 542 -31.05 7.20 19.38
C PHE A 542 -30.61 5.87 18.77
N PHE A 543 -29.36 5.79 18.29
CA PHE A 543 -28.85 4.56 17.70
C PHE A 543 -28.74 3.43 18.73
N SER A 544 -28.38 3.73 19.98
CA SER A 544 -28.35 2.71 21.04
C SER A 544 -29.75 2.16 21.33
N LEU A 545 -30.77 3.02 21.31
CA LEU A 545 -32.17 2.62 21.48
C LEU A 545 -32.60 1.69 20.34
N VAL A 546 -32.40 2.09 19.09
CA VAL A 546 -32.73 1.27 17.91
C VAL A 546 -32.01 -0.07 17.95
N GLN A 547 -30.73 -0.09 18.35
CA GLN A 547 -29.96 -1.32 18.50
C GLN A 547 -30.53 -2.25 19.57
N SER A 548 -30.97 -1.70 20.70
CA SER A 548 -31.57 -2.49 21.79
C SER A 548 -32.99 -2.97 21.46
N MET A 549 -33.72 -2.24 20.60
CA MET A 549 -35.12 -2.50 20.27
C MET A 549 -35.36 -2.34 18.76
N PRO A 550 -34.99 -3.33 17.93
CA PRO A 550 -35.09 -3.23 16.47
C PRO A 550 -36.48 -2.87 15.94
N ARG A 551 -37.55 -3.29 16.62
CA ARG A 551 -38.95 -2.94 16.27
C ARG A 551 -39.22 -1.44 16.25
N VAL A 552 -38.49 -0.65 17.03
CA VAL A 552 -38.60 0.81 17.03
C VAL A 552 -38.23 1.37 15.65
N LEU A 553 -37.30 0.71 14.94
CA LEU A 553 -36.91 1.11 13.60
C LEU A 553 -38.06 1.01 12.61
N ASP A 554 -38.76 -0.11 12.59
CA ASP A 554 -39.88 -0.35 11.66
C ASP A 554 -41.05 0.61 11.94
N ILE A 555 -41.31 0.88 13.23
CA ILE A 555 -42.31 1.85 13.67
C ILE A 555 -41.93 3.26 13.19
N LEU A 556 -40.67 3.66 13.39
CA LEU A 556 -40.17 4.96 12.95
C LEU A 556 -40.21 5.11 11.44
N VAL A 557 -39.78 4.10 10.67
CA VAL A 557 -39.85 4.11 9.20
C VAL A 557 -41.30 4.26 8.73
N SER A 558 -42.24 3.56 9.36
CA SER A 558 -43.67 3.71 9.09
C SER A 558 -44.19 5.11 9.43
N PHE A 559 -43.79 5.70 10.58
CA PHE A 559 -44.22 7.05 10.96
C PHE A 559 -43.64 8.14 10.05
N ILE A 560 -42.35 8.04 9.72
CA ILE A 560 -41.62 9.01 8.88
C ILE A 560 -42.19 9.02 7.45
N THR A 561 -42.63 7.86 6.94
CA THR A 561 -43.23 7.75 5.61
C THR A 561 -44.68 8.26 5.56
N ILE A 562 -45.46 8.10 6.64
CA ILE A 562 -46.88 8.46 6.70
C ILE A 562 -47.12 9.93 7.13
N THR A 563 -46.31 10.51 8.02
CA THR A 563 -46.57 11.88 8.55
C THR A 563 -45.28 12.68 8.80
N PRO A 564 -44.78 13.43 7.80
CA PRO A 564 -43.55 14.23 7.92
C PRO A 564 -43.57 15.29 9.04
N HIS A 565 -44.74 15.87 9.34
CA HIS A 565 -44.89 16.88 10.40
C HIS A 565 -44.70 16.32 11.82
N LEU A 566 -44.97 15.03 12.03
CA LEU A 566 -44.78 14.38 13.33
C LEU A 566 -43.31 14.00 13.55
N ALA A 567 -42.63 13.55 12.48
CA ALA A 567 -41.20 13.24 12.49
C ALA A 567 -40.34 14.44 12.92
N HIS A 568 -40.67 15.65 12.44
CA HIS A 568 -39.98 16.90 12.86
C HIS A 568 -40.23 17.27 14.33
N ARG A 569 -41.34 16.84 14.95
CA ARG A 569 -41.53 17.03 16.41
C ARG A 569 -40.76 15.99 17.22
N LEU A 570 -40.67 14.75 16.73
CA LEU A 570 -39.92 13.65 17.35
C LEU A 570 -38.40 13.87 17.30
N SER A 571 -37.86 14.50 16.25
CA SER A 571 -36.43 14.81 16.12
C SER A 571 -35.96 15.90 17.08
N GLY A 572 -36.86 16.83 17.45
CA GLY A 572 -36.57 17.97 18.33
C GLY A 572 -36.69 17.71 19.82
N ASP A 573 -37.33 16.61 20.25
CA ASP A 573 -37.53 16.27 21.66
C ASP A 573 -37.29 14.78 21.91
N VAL A 574 -36.10 14.47 22.43
CA VAL A 574 -35.64 13.09 22.70
C VAL A 574 -36.56 12.36 23.70
N ASN A 575 -37.28 13.08 24.56
CA ASN A 575 -38.21 12.45 25.51
C ASN A 575 -39.47 11.87 24.83
N LEU A 576 -39.80 12.30 23.61
CA LEU A 576 -40.90 11.72 22.84
C LEU A 576 -40.53 10.35 22.24
N LEU A 577 -39.24 10.06 22.05
CA LEU A 577 -38.76 8.72 21.67
C LEU A 577 -39.01 7.71 22.80
N ASP A 578 -38.90 8.13 24.06
CA ASP A 578 -39.20 7.28 25.22
C ASP A 578 -40.70 6.93 25.30
N MET A 579 -41.60 7.82 24.85
CA MET A 579 -43.04 7.50 24.79
C MET A 579 -43.42 6.46 23.72
N LEU A 580 -42.58 6.22 22.71
CA LEU A 580 -42.73 5.09 21.78
C LEU A 580 -42.39 3.74 22.44
N ILE A 581 -41.68 3.77 23.58
CA ILE A 581 -41.27 2.58 24.35
C ILE A 581 -42.34 2.21 25.40
N GLU A 582 -43.10 3.19 25.91
CA GLU A 582 -44.04 3.00 27.03
C GLU A 582 -45.44 2.50 26.64
N ASN A 583 -45.87 2.63 25.38
CA ASN A 583 -47.17 2.10 24.96
C ASN A 583 -47.08 0.61 24.60
N ARG A 584 -47.29 -0.22 25.62
CA ARG A 584 -47.59 -1.66 25.50
C ARG A 584 -48.94 -1.93 24.86
#